data_AF-A0A317SHD8-F1
#
_entry.id   AF-A0A317SHD8-F1
#
_cell.length_a   1.000
_cell.length_b   1.000
_cell.length_c   1.000
_cell.angle_alpha   90.00
_cell.angle_beta   90.00
_cell.angle_gamma   90.00
#
_symmetry.space_group_name_H-M   'P 1'
#
loop_
_entity.id
_entity.type
_entity.pdbx_description
1 polymer ?
#
loop_
_entity_poly.entity_id
_entity_poly.type
_entity_poly.pdbx_seq_one_letter_code
_entity_poly.pdbx_strand_id
1 'polypeptide(L)'
;MKSISPVTLLLLAPSVVMALLDPKIKAKGKMYFGSCADPNTLADENLQTILKTELASRESFNFINADQLVDFATRNGKLVRGHTSICNFQLPSWVSDIADAVTLTTKGKIYAWDVVNEIFNEDGSFRRSVFYNLLGENFVDTAFRDARDADPSAKLYINDYGLDGPDTGLDVAITELDIRIAKPITSALLTSQHNDYSTIIEACLNITKCVGITTWGVSDKDSWVDHTFPGYNSPLLWDDNLAPEAAYTGVDTVLN
;
A
#
# COMPACT_ATOMS: atom_id res chain seq x y z
N MET A 1 59.04 -13.64 -25.78
CA MET A 1 57.95 -12.65 -25.60
C MET A 1 56.79 -13.37 -24.93
N LYS A 2 56.48 -13.06 -23.66
CA LYS A 2 55.36 -13.67 -22.93
C LYS A 2 54.11 -12.80 -23.17
N SER A 3 53.05 -13.46 -23.64
CA SER A 3 51.73 -12.90 -23.87
C SER A 3 51.17 -12.27 -22.58
N ILE A 4 50.75 -11.01 -22.66
CA ILE A 4 50.04 -10.29 -21.61
C ILE A 4 48.55 -10.64 -21.78
N SER A 5 47.99 -11.32 -20.77
CA SER A 5 46.55 -11.58 -20.66
C SER A 5 45.79 -10.25 -20.52
N PRO A 6 44.60 -10.08 -21.12
CA PRO A 6 43.85 -8.85 -20.97
C PRO A 6 43.39 -8.71 -19.51
N VAL A 7 43.70 -7.56 -18.91
CA VAL A 7 43.17 -7.15 -17.62
C VAL A 7 41.67 -6.92 -17.80
N THR A 8 40.85 -7.79 -17.21
CA THR A 8 39.42 -7.54 -17.05
C THR A 8 39.24 -6.36 -16.10
N LEU A 9 39.00 -5.17 -16.65
CA LEU A 9 38.57 -4.01 -15.86
C LEU A 9 37.13 -4.28 -15.40
N LEU A 10 36.96 -4.59 -14.11
CA LEU A 10 35.65 -4.56 -13.47
C LEU A 10 35.29 -3.08 -13.25
N LEU A 11 34.36 -2.54 -14.04
CA LEU A 11 33.65 -1.33 -13.62
C LEU A 11 32.80 -1.71 -12.41
N LEU A 12 33.25 -1.32 -11.21
CA LEU A 12 32.35 -1.20 -10.06
C LEU A 12 31.50 0.04 -10.32
N ALA A 13 30.35 -0.14 -10.98
CA ALA A 13 29.26 0.82 -10.81
C ALA A 13 28.98 0.89 -9.30
N PRO A 14 28.77 2.08 -8.71
CA PRO A 14 28.32 2.14 -7.34
C PRO A 14 27.02 1.33 -7.28
N SER A 15 27.06 0.22 -6.55
CA SER A 15 25.84 -0.45 -6.14
C SER A 15 25.08 0.62 -5.39
N VAL A 16 24.01 1.16 -6.00
CA VAL A 16 23.01 1.89 -5.24
C VAL A 16 22.55 0.87 -4.23
N VAL A 17 23.03 0.99 -2.99
CA VAL A 17 22.52 0.19 -1.89
C VAL A 17 21.08 0.65 -1.77
N MET A 18 20.15 -0.11 -2.35
CA MET A 18 18.73 0.16 -2.18
C MET A 18 18.49 0.21 -0.66
N ALA A 19 17.92 1.33 -0.24
CA ALA A 19 17.93 1.72 1.14
C ALA A 19 16.52 1.52 1.71
N LEU A 20 16.45 0.87 2.86
CA LEU A 20 15.20 0.35 3.38
C LEU A 20 14.24 1.50 3.78
N LEU A 21 13.23 1.77 2.95
CA LEU A 21 12.30 2.90 3.15
C LEU A 21 11.55 2.82 4.49
N ASP A 22 11.13 1.62 4.90
CA ASP A 22 10.38 1.42 6.16
C ASP A 22 11.21 1.75 7.42
N PRO A 23 12.44 1.21 7.60
CA PRO A 23 13.32 1.66 8.67
C PRO A 23 13.58 3.17 8.68
N LYS A 24 13.72 3.82 7.52
CA LYS A 24 13.97 5.26 7.46
C LYS A 24 12.76 6.08 7.92
N ILE A 25 11.55 5.74 7.46
CA ILE A 25 10.36 6.47 7.92
C ILE A 25 10.09 6.23 9.41
N LYS A 26 10.39 5.03 9.91
CA LYS A 26 10.33 4.72 11.36
C LYS A 26 11.31 5.55 12.17
N ALA A 27 12.52 5.78 11.66
CA ALA A 27 13.50 6.67 12.29
C ALA A 27 13.01 8.13 12.37
N LYS A 28 12.08 8.53 11.49
CA LYS A 28 11.41 9.85 11.51
C LYS A 28 10.12 9.84 12.35
N GLY A 29 9.87 8.77 13.13
CA GLY A 29 8.77 8.69 14.10
C GLY A 29 7.44 8.16 13.54
N LYS A 30 7.42 7.62 12.32
CA LYS A 30 6.23 6.97 11.75
C LYS A 30 6.19 5.49 12.09
N MET A 31 5.02 4.88 11.93
CA MET A 31 4.81 3.47 12.25
C MET A 31 5.28 2.54 11.14
N TYR A 32 5.10 2.91 9.86
CA TYR A 32 5.47 2.07 8.72
C TYR A 32 5.60 2.84 7.40
N PHE A 33 6.39 2.28 6.50
CA PHE A 33 6.21 2.40 5.04
C PHE A 33 5.84 1.00 4.53
N GLY A 34 4.81 0.89 3.70
CA GLY A 34 4.27 -0.39 3.28
C GLY A 34 3.86 -0.40 1.80
N SER A 35 3.42 -1.55 1.34
CA SER A 35 2.89 -1.77 -0.01
C SER A 35 1.79 -2.82 0.05
N CYS A 36 0.77 -2.71 -0.81
CA CYS A 36 -0.22 -3.76 -0.97
C CYS A 36 0.39 -4.97 -1.68
N ALA A 37 -0.10 -6.16 -1.33
CA ALA A 37 0.30 -7.41 -1.96
C ALA A 37 -0.89 -8.38 -1.95
N ASP A 38 -0.89 -9.29 -2.91
CA ASP A 38 -1.89 -10.32 -3.13
C ASP A 38 -1.20 -11.68 -3.34
N PRO A 39 -1.95 -12.80 -3.45
CA PRO A 39 -1.34 -14.10 -3.69
C PRO A 39 -0.48 -14.18 -4.97
N ASN A 40 -0.78 -13.38 -6.00
CA ASN A 40 -0.05 -13.43 -7.29
C ASN A 40 1.30 -12.73 -7.18
N THR A 41 1.33 -11.51 -6.64
CA THR A 41 2.53 -10.74 -6.34
C THR A 41 3.42 -11.47 -5.32
N LEU A 42 2.82 -12.15 -4.34
CA LEU A 42 3.56 -13.03 -3.42
C LEU A 42 4.06 -14.32 -4.08
N ALA A 43 3.60 -14.72 -5.27
CA ALA A 43 4.16 -15.86 -5.99
C ALA A 43 5.47 -15.51 -6.73
N ASP A 44 5.75 -14.22 -6.97
CA ASP A 44 6.98 -13.75 -7.60
C ASP A 44 8.10 -13.56 -6.55
N GLU A 45 9.15 -14.36 -6.63
CA GLU A 45 10.28 -14.31 -5.68
C GLU A 45 11.05 -12.97 -5.71
N ASN A 46 11.05 -12.26 -6.84
CA ASN A 46 11.72 -10.97 -6.94
C ASN A 46 10.91 -9.87 -6.26
N LEU A 47 9.57 -9.87 -6.40
CA LEU A 47 8.68 -8.97 -5.66
C LEU A 47 8.71 -9.28 -4.16
N GLN A 48 8.71 -10.56 -3.79
CA GLN A 48 8.95 -10.96 -2.40
C GLN A 48 10.29 -10.40 -1.90
N THR A 49 11.33 -10.40 -2.73
CA THR A 49 12.63 -9.84 -2.33
C THR A 49 12.53 -8.35 -2.04
N ILE A 50 11.83 -7.55 -2.85
CA ILE A 50 11.57 -6.13 -2.58
C ILE A 50 10.77 -5.99 -1.27
N LEU A 51 9.64 -6.67 -1.12
CA LEU A 51 8.82 -6.65 0.10
C LEU A 51 9.60 -7.05 1.36
N LYS A 52 10.53 -8.00 1.25
CA LYS A 52 11.39 -8.44 2.36
C LYS A 52 12.56 -7.49 2.62
N THR A 53 13.17 -6.95 1.59
CA THR A 53 14.37 -6.10 1.75
C THR A 53 13.95 -4.70 2.13
N GLU A 54 13.17 -4.03 1.28
CA GLU A 54 12.73 -2.65 1.46
C GLU A 54 11.78 -2.46 2.64
N LEU A 55 10.98 -3.49 2.97
CA LEU A 55 10.01 -3.43 4.06
C LEU A 55 10.36 -4.31 5.28
N ALA A 56 11.42 -5.15 5.21
CA ALA A 56 12.12 -5.98 6.25
C ALA A 56 11.87 -7.52 6.39
N SER A 57 12.99 -8.27 6.43
CA SER A 57 13.23 -9.69 6.82
C SER A 57 12.80 -10.85 5.90
N ARG A 58 13.53 -11.98 6.03
CA ARG A 58 13.82 -13.04 5.03
C ARG A 58 13.23 -14.40 5.43
N GLU A 59 12.73 -15.15 4.44
CA GLU A 59 12.91 -16.61 4.15
C GLU A 59 11.90 -17.06 3.05
N SER A 60 11.98 -18.29 2.51
CA SER A 60 11.17 -18.80 1.37
C SER A 60 9.91 -19.56 1.81
N PHE A 61 8.91 -19.70 0.93
CA PHE A 61 7.56 -20.10 1.33
C PHE A 61 6.72 -20.79 0.23
N ASN A 62 5.65 -21.44 0.67
CA ASN A 62 4.57 -22.03 -0.15
C ASN A 62 3.21 -21.70 0.53
N PHE A 63 2.19 -21.31 -0.21
CA PHE A 63 1.17 -20.37 0.29
C PHE A 63 -0.29 -20.75 -0.18
N ILE A 64 -1.38 -20.61 0.63
CA ILE A 64 -2.83 -20.56 0.17
C ILE A 64 -3.75 -19.44 0.80
N ASN A 65 -4.28 -18.49 -0.01
CA ASN A 65 -5.23 -17.36 0.22
C ASN A 65 -4.91 -16.27 1.31
N ALA A 66 -5.90 -15.59 1.91
CA ALA A 66 -5.66 -14.43 2.80
C ALA A 66 -4.81 -14.71 4.06
N ASP A 67 -4.89 -15.93 4.60
CA ASP A 67 -4.03 -16.38 5.68
C ASP A 67 -2.54 -16.37 5.28
N GLN A 68 -2.21 -16.53 3.98
CA GLN A 68 -0.84 -16.41 3.47
C GLN A 68 -0.26 -15.04 3.73
N LEU A 69 -1.03 -14.00 3.42
CA LEU A 69 -0.56 -12.63 3.46
C LEU A 69 -0.34 -12.23 4.92
N VAL A 70 -1.28 -12.58 5.79
CA VAL A 70 -1.19 -12.36 7.23
C VAL A 70 -0.01 -13.13 7.82
N ASP A 71 0.16 -14.40 7.44
CA ASP A 71 1.27 -15.21 7.95
C ASP A 71 2.63 -14.77 7.40
N PHE A 72 2.73 -14.41 6.11
CA PHE A 72 3.91 -13.82 5.51
C PHE A 72 4.29 -12.53 6.26
N ALA A 73 3.33 -11.65 6.45
CA ALA A 73 3.53 -10.39 7.16
C ALA A 73 4.00 -10.65 8.60
N THR A 74 3.28 -11.49 9.35
CA THR A 74 3.60 -11.81 10.75
C THR A 74 4.99 -12.42 10.89
N ARG A 75 5.35 -13.38 10.03
CA ARG A 75 6.68 -14.03 10.05
C ARG A 75 7.82 -13.06 9.72
N ASN A 76 7.56 -12.08 8.85
CA ASN A 76 8.55 -11.09 8.45
C ASN A 76 8.45 -9.79 9.28
N GLY A 77 7.76 -9.80 10.43
CA GLY A 77 7.62 -8.64 11.32
C GLY A 77 7.00 -7.41 10.64
N LYS A 78 6.11 -7.62 9.66
CA LYS A 78 5.33 -6.58 9.00
C LYS A 78 4.04 -6.32 9.78
N LEU A 79 3.61 -5.06 9.79
CA LEU A 79 2.23 -4.74 10.19
C LEU A 79 1.27 -5.18 9.09
N VAL A 80 0.06 -5.60 9.47
CA VAL A 80 -1.01 -5.95 8.54
C VAL A 80 -2.15 -4.95 8.66
N ARG A 81 -2.56 -4.36 7.53
CA ARG A 81 -3.84 -3.65 7.43
C ARG A 81 -4.84 -4.56 6.73
N GLY A 82 -5.94 -4.90 7.40
CA GLY A 82 -7.04 -5.63 6.80
C GLY A 82 -7.87 -4.69 5.93
N HIS A 83 -8.00 -5.03 4.65
CA HIS A 83 -8.68 -4.22 3.64
C HIS A 83 -9.54 -5.17 2.77
N THR A 84 -10.86 -5.08 2.76
CA THR A 84 -11.75 -4.25 3.59
C THR A 84 -12.98 -5.06 4.00
N SER A 85 -13.62 -4.71 5.13
CA SER A 85 -14.75 -5.47 5.68
C SER A 85 -16.07 -5.15 4.96
N ILE A 86 -16.31 -3.88 4.64
CA ILE A 86 -17.50 -3.42 3.91
C ILE A 86 -17.04 -2.53 2.75
N CYS A 87 -17.29 -2.99 1.52
CA CYS A 87 -17.06 -2.26 0.28
C CYS A 87 -18.30 -2.32 -0.61
N ASN A 88 -18.47 -1.31 -1.46
CA ASN A 88 -19.56 -1.27 -2.44
C ASN A 88 -19.25 -2.07 -3.73
N PHE A 89 -18.00 -2.49 -3.90
CA PHE A 89 -17.51 -3.24 -5.05
C PHE A 89 -16.99 -4.62 -4.62
N GLN A 90 -16.93 -5.58 -5.54
CA GLN A 90 -16.51 -6.97 -5.30
C GLN A 90 -17.34 -7.75 -4.26
N LEU A 91 -18.58 -7.32 -4.00
CA LEU A 91 -19.51 -8.09 -3.17
C LEU A 91 -19.89 -9.40 -3.89
N PRO A 92 -19.79 -10.57 -3.21
CA PRO A 92 -20.42 -11.78 -3.69
C PRO A 92 -21.89 -11.50 -4.00
N SER A 93 -22.43 -12.10 -5.07
CA SER A 93 -23.81 -11.82 -5.51
C SER A 93 -24.90 -12.15 -4.49
N TRP A 94 -24.58 -12.89 -3.44
CA TRP A 94 -25.50 -13.20 -2.32
C TRP A 94 -25.41 -12.17 -1.16
N VAL A 95 -24.36 -11.33 -1.11
CA VAL A 95 -24.21 -10.28 -0.08
C VAL A 95 -25.13 -9.08 -0.36
N SER A 96 -25.80 -9.04 -1.52
CA SER A 96 -27.02 -8.23 -1.66
C SER A 96 -28.16 -8.68 -0.74
N ASP A 97 -28.06 -9.86 -0.12
CA ASP A 97 -29.19 -10.50 0.56
C ASP A 97 -28.99 -10.95 2.04
N ILE A 98 -27.83 -10.84 2.73
CA ILE A 98 -27.77 -11.14 4.19
C ILE A 98 -26.53 -10.57 4.93
N ALA A 99 -26.75 -10.28 6.22
CA ALA A 99 -25.85 -9.72 7.23
C ALA A 99 -25.24 -10.79 8.16
N ASP A 100 -24.10 -11.39 7.81
CA ASP A 100 -23.33 -12.23 8.76
C ASP A 100 -21.86 -11.78 8.84
N ALA A 101 -21.38 -11.65 10.08
CA ALA A 101 -20.04 -11.22 10.42
C ALA A 101 -19.00 -12.30 10.09
N VAL A 102 -17.96 -11.92 9.36
CA VAL A 102 -16.80 -12.77 9.07
C VAL A 102 -16.15 -13.20 10.40
N THR A 103 -16.09 -14.51 10.64
CA THR A 103 -15.32 -15.07 11.75
C THR A 103 -13.83 -14.93 11.43
N LEU A 104 -13.18 -13.92 11.99
CA LEU A 104 -11.78 -13.59 11.71
C LEU A 104 -10.81 -14.56 12.41
N THR A 105 -10.22 -15.49 11.67
CA THR A 105 -9.06 -16.32 12.07
C THR A 105 -7.79 -15.50 12.35
N THR A 106 -7.84 -14.19 12.15
CA THR A 106 -6.71 -13.25 12.17
C THR A 106 -6.67 -12.34 13.40
N LYS A 107 -7.55 -12.56 14.39
CA LYS A 107 -7.63 -11.78 15.63
C LYS A 107 -6.24 -11.61 16.29
N GLY A 108 -5.85 -10.37 16.54
CA GLY A 108 -4.56 -10.02 17.16
C GLY A 108 -3.35 -10.05 16.22
N LYS A 109 -3.52 -10.41 14.94
CA LYS A 109 -2.48 -10.28 13.90
C LYS A 109 -2.64 -9.02 13.04
N ILE A 110 -3.78 -8.35 13.13
CA ILE A 110 -4.12 -7.17 12.33
C ILE A 110 -3.85 -5.89 13.12
N TYR A 111 -3.04 -5.00 12.55
CA TYR A 111 -2.77 -3.69 13.14
C TYR A 111 -3.97 -2.75 12.97
N ALA A 112 -4.50 -2.68 11.75
CA ALA A 112 -5.62 -1.80 11.40
C ALA A 112 -6.61 -2.47 10.47
N TRP A 113 -7.88 -2.12 10.56
CA TRP A 113 -8.95 -2.54 9.66
C TRP A 113 -9.58 -1.35 8.97
N ASP A 114 -9.65 -1.40 7.64
CA ASP A 114 -10.58 -0.57 6.88
C ASP A 114 -11.96 -1.22 7.06
N VAL A 115 -12.77 -0.65 7.98
CA VAL A 115 -14.06 -1.22 8.38
C VAL A 115 -15.11 -0.94 7.31
N VAL A 116 -15.09 0.29 6.78
CA VAL A 116 -15.92 0.72 5.66
C VAL A 116 -15.04 1.43 4.63
N ASN A 117 -15.33 1.20 3.35
CA ASN A 117 -14.57 1.73 2.22
C ASN A 117 -15.47 2.52 1.25
N GLU A 118 -15.00 3.69 0.80
CA GLU A 118 -15.59 4.49 -0.29
C GLU A 118 -17.10 4.75 -0.12
N ILE A 119 -17.46 5.20 1.08
CA ILE A 119 -18.86 5.38 1.48
C ILE A 119 -19.41 6.75 1.09
N PHE A 120 -18.56 7.67 0.63
CA PHE A 120 -18.96 9.01 0.20
C PHE A 120 -18.91 9.18 -1.33
N ASN A 121 -19.72 10.11 -1.82
CA ASN A 121 -19.60 10.71 -3.14
C ASN A 121 -18.70 11.95 -3.05
N GLU A 122 -18.29 12.48 -4.21
CA GLU A 122 -17.48 13.70 -4.32
C GLU A 122 -18.11 14.94 -3.66
N ASP A 123 -19.45 14.97 -3.54
CA ASP A 123 -20.19 16.07 -2.90
C ASP A 123 -20.31 15.91 -1.38
N GLY A 124 -19.69 14.87 -0.81
CA GLY A 124 -19.72 14.54 0.62
C GLY A 124 -20.99 13.82 1.08
N SER A 125 -21.95 13.55 0.19
CA SER A 125 -23.12 12.74 0.52
C SER A 125 -22.76 11.25 0.57
N PHE A 126 -23.51 10.45 1.34
CA PHE A 126 -23.34 9.00 1.34
C PHE A 126 -23.64 8.40 -0.03
N ARG A 127 -22.74 7.54 -0.50
CA ARG A 127 -22.92 6.70 -1.68
C ARG A 127 -24.05 5.70 -1.42
N ARG A 128 -24.97 5.57 -2.39
CA ARG A 128 -26.06 4.59 -2.30
C ARG A 128 -25.51 3.17 -2.48
N SER A 129 -25.76 2.32 -1.49
CA SER A 129 -25.36 0.92 -1.47
C SER A 129 -26.44 0.04 -0.84
N VAL A 130 -26.32 -1.29 -0.91
CA VAL A 130 -27.25 -2.20 -0.20
C VAL A 130 -27.29 -1.90 1.29
N PHE A 131 -26.14 -1.64 1.91
CA PHE A 131 -26.02 -1.33 3.34
C PHE A 131 -26.71 -0.01 3.68
N TYR A 132 -26.44 1.05 2.91
CA TYR A 132 -27.06 2.35 3.12
C TYR A 132 -28.57 2.33 2.82
N ASN A 133 -29.00 1.58 1.81
CA ASN A 133 -30.42 1.45 1.49
C ASN A 133 -31.20 0.69 2.57
N LEU A 134 -30.57 -0.28 3.24
CA LEU A 134 -31.20 -1.09 4.29
C LEU A 134 -31.15 -0.42 5.66
N LEU A 135 -29.99 0.14 6.04
CA LEU A 135 -29.71 0.60 7.41
C LEU A 135 -29.61 2.13 7.52
N GLY A 136 -29.69 2.86 6.41
CA GLY A 136 -29.34 4.28 6.39
C GLY A 136 -27.88 4.47 6.81
N GLU A 137 -27.56 5.60 7.43
CA GLU A 137 -26.20 5.92 7.94
C GLU A 137 -25.75 5.00 9.09
N ASN A 138 -26.69 4.32 9.77
CA ASN A 138 -26.39 3.48 10.94
C ASN A 138 -25.54 2.24 10.63
N PHE A 139 -25.37 1.88 9.35
CA PHE A 139 -24.48 0.80 8.97
C PHE A 139 -23.04 1.07 9.41
N VAL A 140 -22.61 2.34 9.45
CA VAL A 140 -21.26 2.71 9.88
C VAL A 140 -21.06 2.41 11.37
N ASP A 141 -21.95 2.91 12.24
CA ASP A 141 -21.85 2.65 13.69
C ASP A 141 -21.89 1.15 14.00
N THR A 142 -22.81 0.43 13.34
CA THR A 142 -22.95 -1.02 13.51
C THR A 142 -21.66 -1.75 13.13
N ALA A 143 -21.11 -1.46 11.95
CA ALA A 143 -19.88 -2.10 11.48
C ALA A 143 -18.68 -1.84 12.39
N PHE A 144 -18.54 -0.61 12.91
CA PHE A 144 -17.46 -0.27 13.83
C PHE A 144 -17.59 -0.94 15.19
N ARG A 145 -18.82 -1.06 15.71
CA ARG A 145 -19.08 -1.78 16.97
C ARG A 145 -18.76 -3.26 16.82
N ASP A 146 -19.22 -3.89 15.74
CA ASP A 146 -18.97 -5.31 15.48
C ASP A 146 -17.48 -5.58 15.27
N ALA A 147 -16.78 -4.73 14.51
CA ALA A 147 -15.34 -4.82 14.33
C ALA A 147 -14.57 -4.66 15.65
N ARG A 148 -15.02 -3.74 16.53
CA ARG A 148 -14.42 -3.54 17.86
C ARG A 148 -14.63 -4.77 18.76
N ASP A 149 -15.81 -5.37 18.75
CA ASP A 149 -16.11 -6.56 19.53
C ASP A 149 -15.32 -7.79 19.02
N ALA A 150 -15.14 -7.89 17.71
CA ALA A 150 -14.33 -8.94 17.08
C ALA A 150 -12.83 -8.81 17.43
N ASP A 151 -12.25 -7.61 17.29
CA ASP A 151 -10.85 -7.33 17.62
C ASP A 151 -10.69 -6.00 18.39
N PRO A 152 -10.65 -6.05 19.74
CA PRO A 152 -10.43 -4.88 20.57
C PRO A 152 -9.06 -4.22 20.42
N SER A 153 -8.09 -4.88 19.80
CA SER A 153 -6.72 -4.38 19.64
C SER A 153 -6.51 -3.63 18.33
N ALA A 154 -7.28 -3.94 17.29
CA ALA A 154 -7.14 -3.31 15.99
C ALA A 154 -7.53 -1.83 16.00
N LYS A 155 -6.80 -1.01 15.23
CA LYS A 155 -7.21 0.34 14.86
C LYS A 155 -8.29 0.26 13.78
N LEU A 156 -9.41 0.96 13.96
CA LEU A 156 -10.53 0.90 13.02
C LEU A 156 -10.55 2.18 12.19
N TYR A 157 -10.55 2.04 10.87
CA TYR A 157 -10.47 3.13 9.91
C TYR A 157 -11.70 3.15 9.00
N ILE A 158 -12.10 4.37 8.62
CA ILE A 158 -12.85 4.63 7.39
C ILE A 158 -11.78 4.89 6.32
N ASN A 159 -11.88 4.24 5.16
CA ASN A 159 -10.98 4.45 4.03
C ASN A 159 -11.78 5.04 2.86
N ASP A 160 -11.27 6.10 2.23
CA ASP A 160 -11.90 6.76 1.09
C ASP A 160 -10.83 7.49 0.27
N TYR A 161 -11.17 7.85 -0.98
CA TYR A 161 -10.30 8.62 -1.87
C TYR A 161 -10.79 10.09 -1.98
N GLY A 162 -9.94 10.99 -2.50
CA GLY A 162 -10.29 12.41 -2.69
C GLY A 162 -10.27 13.26 -1.41
N LEU A 163 -9.64 12.76 -0.34
CA LEU A 163 -9.53 13.42 0.96
C LEU A 163 -8.15 14.08 1.20
N ASP A 164 -7.47 14.52 0.14
CA ASP A 164 -6.14 15.15 0.18
C ASP A 164 -6.16 16.60 0.74
N GLY A 165 -7.07 16.86 1.70
CA GLY A 165 -7.38 18.15 2.30
C GLY A 165 -6.81 18.33 3.72
N PRO A 166 -7.27 19.36 4.46
CA PRO A 166 -6.70 19.75 5.74
C PRO A 166 -6.98 18.75 6.87
N ASP A 167 -6.24 18.92 7.98
CA ASP A 167 -6.30 18.08 9.18
C ASP A 167 -7.73 17.86 9.71
N THR A 168 -8.05 16.59 9.98
CA THR A 168 -9.34 16.12 10.49
C THR A 168 -9.37 16.00 12.01
N GLY A 169 -8.21 16.13 12.68
CA GLY A 169 -8.05 15.86 14.12
C GLY A 169 -7.99 14.38 14.49
N LEU A 170 -8.11 13.48 13.51
CA LEU A 170 -8.02 12.03 13.66
C LEU A 170 -6.61 11.53 13.31
N ASP A 171 -6.24 10.34 13.78
CA ASP A 171 -5.08 9.64 13.23
C ASP A 171 -5.38 9.31 11.75
N VAL A 172 -4.43 9.60 10.84
CA VAL A 172 -4.57 9.40 9.39
C VAL A 172 -3.45 8.52 8.87
N ALA A 173 -3.70 7.84 7.75
CA ALA A 173 -2.68 7.13 7.00
C ALA A 173 -2.94 7.31 5.51
N ILE A 174 -1.89 7.34 4.71
CA ILE A 174 -2.02 7.22 3.26
C ILE A 174 -2.02 5.71 2.97
N THR A 175 -3.08 5.20 2.37
CA THR A 175 -3.37 3.76 2.35
C THR A 175 -3.21 3.11 0.98
N GLU A 176 -3.30 3.88 -0.10
CA GLU A 176 -3.33 3.40 -1.48
C GLU A 176 -2.53 4.33 -2.40
N LEU A 177 -1.31 4.70 -2.00
CA LEU A 177 -0.50 5.66 -2.75
C LEU A 177 -0.02 5.07 -4.09
N ASP A 178 -0.49 5.67 -5.17
CA ASP A 178 0.08 5.53 -6.50
C ASP A 178 -0.10 6.86 -7.27
N ILE A 179 0.84 7.22 -8.14
CA ILE A 179 0.82 8.50 -8.87
C ILE A 179 1.01 8.22 -10.35
N ARG A 180 -0.07 7.87 -11.03
CA ARG A 180 -0.06 7.58 -12.47
C ARG A 180 0.37 8.80 -13.31
N ILE A 181 1.18 8.55 -14.34
CA ILE A 181 1.59 9.58 -15.32
C ILE A 181 1.12 9.21 -16.74
N ALA A 182 0.89 10.22 -17.58
CA ALA A 182 0.34 10.04 -18.92
C ALA A 182 1.36 9.39 -19.88
N LYS A 183 0.89 8.48 -20.75
CA LYS A 183 1.66 7.94 -21.88
C LYS A 183 1.75 8.98 -23.02
N PRO A 184 2.88 9.08 -23.75
CA PRO A 184 4.13 8.36 -23.53
C PRO A 184 4.89 8.90 -22.32
N ILE A 185 5.55 8.00 -21.58
CA ILE A 185 6.35 8.36 -20.41
C ILE A 185 7.56 9.18 -20.84
N THR A 186 7.80 10.30 -20.17
CA THR A 186 8.94 11.20 -20.43
C THR A 186 9.71 11.46 -19.13
N SER A 187 10.99 11.84 -19.26
CA SER A 187 11.81 12.22 -18.10
C SER A 187 11.22 13.40 -17.32
N ALA A 188 10.53 14.32 -17.99
CA ALA A 188 9.83 15.43 -17.34
C ALA A 188 8.67 14.95 -16.47
N LEU A 189 7.88 13.98 -16.95
CA LEU A 189 6.79 13.37 -16.17
C LEU A 189 7.33 12.57 -14.97
N LEU A 190 8.39 11.80 -15.16
CA LEU A 190 9.06 11.08 -14.07
C LEU A 190 9.64 12.03 -13.02
N THR A 191 10.15 13.19 -13.45
CA THR A 191 10.62 14.24 -12.53
C THR A 191 9.47 14.88 -11.77
N SER A 192 8.33 15.11 -12.42
CA SER A 192 7.12 15.60 -11.73
C SER A 192 6.68 14.61 -10.66
N GLN A 193 6.54 13.34 -11.05
CA GLN A 193 6.12 12.28 -10.14
C GLN A 193 7.08 12.10 -8.96
N HIS A 194 8.40 12.20 -9.17
CA HIS A 194 9.37 12.25 -8.08
C HIS A 194 9.03 13.33 -7.05
N ASN A 195 8.73 14.55 -7.52
CA ASN A 195 8.38 15.66 -6.64
C ASN A 195 7.03 15.43 -5.96
N ASP A 196 6.06 14.85 -6.65
CA ASP A 196 4.74 14.53 -6.11
C ASP A 196 4.84 13.50 -4.99
N TYR A 197 5.58 12.40 -5.20
CA TYR A 197 5.90 11.43 -4.15
C TYR A 197 6.59 12.12 -2.98
N SER A 198 7.65 12.90 -3.24
CA SER A 198 8.41 13.60 -2.19
C SER A 198 7.50 14.48 -1.33
N THR A 199 6.62 15.26 -1.98
CA THR A 199 5.65 16.14 -1.31
C THR A 199 4.70 15.37 -0.40
N ILE A 200 4.20 14.21 -0.86
CA ILE A 200 3.30 13.36 -0.08
C ILE A 200 4.02 12.77 1.15
N ILE A 201 5.27 12.31 0.99
CA ILE A 201 6.06 11.81 2.11
C ILE A 201 6.30 12.93 3.14
N GLU A 202 6.73 14.12 2.69
CA GLU A 202 6.94 15.29 3.55
C GLU A 202 5.67 15.70 4.29
N ALA A 203 4.52 15.69 3.61
CA ALA A 203 3.23 16.00 4.22
C ALA A 203 2.92 15.04 5.38
N CYS A 204 3.07 13.72 5.16
CA CYS A 204 2.89 12.76 6.25
C CYS A 204 3.89 12.99 7.38
N LEU A 205 5.17 13.25 7.08
CA LEU A 205 6.18 13.54 8.10
C LEU A 205 5.80 14.75 8.98
N ASN A 206 5.28 15.80 8.36
CA ASN A 206 4.91 17.04 9.03
C ASN A 206 3.60 16.97 9.83
N ILE A 207 2.74 15.97 9.55
CA ILE A 207 1.50 15.76 10.30
C ILE A 207 1.75 14.71 11.37
N THR A 208 1.76 15.11 12.65
CA THR A 208 1.97 14.19 13.79
C THR A 208 0.94 13.06 13.81
N LYS A 209 -0.27 13.34 13.33
CA LYS A 209 -1.37 12.38 13.21
C LYS A 209 -1.27 11.43 12.02
N CYS A 210 -0.41 11.70 11.03
CA CYS A 210 -0.13 10.75 9.98
C CYS A 210 0.77 9.64 10.51
N VAL A 211 0.27 8.40 10.55
CA VAL A 211 0.96 7.27 11.18
C VAL A 211 1.81 6.46 10.21
N GLY A 212 1.51 6.48 8.91
CA GLY A 212 2.24 5.69 7.92
C GLY A 212 1.68 5.79 6.51
N ILE A 213 2.37 5.16 5.58
CA ILE A 213 2.10 5.23 4.14
C ILE A 213 2.15 3.81 3.55
N THR A 214 1.17 3.47 2.73
CA THR A 214 1.12 2.23 1.94
C THR A 214 1.01 2.58 0.47
N THR A 215 1.89 2.05 -0.39
CA THR A 215 1.73 2.14 -1.85
C THR A 215 0.73 1.11 -2.37
N TRP A 216 -0.03 1.44 -3.41
CA TRP A 216 -0.99 0.51 -4.02
C TRP A 216 -0.35 -0.38 -5.09
N GLY A 217 0.66 -1.12 -4.63
CA GLY A 217 1.41 -2.08 -5.41
C GLY A 217 2.90 -1.98 -5.11
N VAL A 218 3.63 -3.01 -5.55
CA VAL A 218 5.09 -3.04 -5.45
C VAL A 218 5.69 -2.46 -6.72
N SER A 219 5.38 -3.01 -7.89
CA SER A 219 5.97 -2.59 -9.16
C SER A 219 4.87 -2.28 -10.17
N ASP A 220 5.18 -1.40 -11.12
CA ASP A 220 4.35 -1.12 -12.29
C ASP A 220 3.86 -2.38 -13.01
N LYS A 221 4.68 -3.44 -13.00
CA LYS A 221 4.43 -4.75 -13.61
C LYS A 221 3.05 -5.31 -13.27
N ASP A 222 2.63 -5.12 -12.02
CA ASP A 222 1.40 -5.70 -11.46
C ASP A 222 0.40 -4.61 -11.04
N SER A 223 0.61 -3.37 -11.52
CA SER A 223 -0.28 -2.26 -11.20
C SER A 223 -1.61 -2.36 -11.93
N TRP A 224 -2.69 -2.02 -11.22
CA TRP A 224 -4.05 -1.90 -11.74
C TRP A 224 -4.28 -0.70 -12.69
N VAL A 225 -3.33 0.24 -12.72
CA VAL A 225 -3.53 1.58 -13.31
C VAL A 225 -3.74 1.54 -14.80
N ASP A 226 -2.96 0.76 -15.56
CA ASP A 226 -3.05 0.78 -17.02
C ASP A 226 -4.35 0.14 -17.54
N HIS A 227 -4.85 -0.86 -16.80
CA HIS A 227 -6.12 -1.53 -17.03
C HIS A 227 -7.32 -0.64 -16.68
N THR A 228 -7.22 0.12 -15.59
CA THR A 228 -8.32 0.96 -15.09
C THR A 228 -8.37 2.35 -15.75
N PHE A 229 -7.20 2.91 -16.04
CA PHE A 229 -7.02 4.24 -16.63
C PHE A 229 -6.22 4.14 -17.95
N PRO A 230 -6.87 3.75 -19.06
CA PRO A 230 -6.23 3.69 -20.36
C PRO A 230 -5.54 5.02 -20.71
N GLY A 231 -4.25 4.94 -21.06
CA GLY A 231 -3.42 6.11 -21.37
C GLY A 231 -2.51 6.58 -20.24
N TYR A 232 -2.56 5.96 -19.06
CA TYR A 232 -1.66 6.23 -17.94
C TYR A 232 -0.80 4.99 -17.60
N ASN A 233 0.36 5.20 -16.96
CA ASN A 233 1.21 4.14 -16.40
C ASN A 233 2.23 4.70 -15.40
N SER A 234 3.23 3.88 -15.07
CA SER A 234 4.37 4.16 -14.22
C SER A 234 3.99 4.69 -12.84
N PRO A 235 2.97 4.14 -12.17
CA PRO A 235 2.45 4.79 -10.98
C PRO A 235 3.27 4.54 -9.71
N LEU A 236 4.20 3.57 -9.70
CA LEU A 236 4.85 3.07 -8.48
C LEU A 236 6.33 3.45 -8.39
N LEU A 237 7.03 2.87 -7.41
CA LEU A 237 8.44 3.18 -7.14
C LEU A 237 9.41 2.26 -7.91
N TRP A 238 8.91 1.18 -8.52
CA TRP A 238 9.70 0.20 -9.27
C TRP A 238 9.05 -0.10 -10.61
N ASP A 239 9.86 -0.08 -11.67
CA ASP A 239 9.39 -0.27 -13.03
C ASP A 239 9.01 -1.74 -13.31
N ASP A 240 8.55 -2.03 -14.54
CA ASP A 240 8.20 -3.38 -14.99
C ASP A 240 9.34 -4.42 -14.86
N ASN A 241 10.59 -3.95 -14.78
CA ASN A 241 11.80 -4.76 -14.62
C ASN A 241 12.32 -4.79 -13.18
N LEU A 242 11.55 -4.23 -12.24
CA LEU A 242 11.88 -4.13 -10.82
C LEU A 242 13.10 -3.22 -10.53
N ALA A 243 13.43 -2.32 -11.47
CA ALA A 243 14.43 -1.29 -11.24
C ALA A 243 13.79 -0.10 -10.51
N PRO A 244 14.47 0.51 -9.52
CA PRO A 244 13.94 1.68 -8.83
C PRO A 244 13.79 2.86 -9.80
N GLU A 245 12.65 3.52 -9.72
CA GLU A 245 12.33 4.67 -10.56
C GLU A 245 12.72 6.00 -9.93
N ALA A 246 12.49 7.10 -10.66
CA ALA A 246 12.67 8.45 -10.14
C ALA A 246 11.84 8.67 -8.86
N ALA A 247 10.64 8.10 -8.78
CA ALA A 247 9.77 8.13 -7.61
C ALA A 247 10.43 7.53 -6.35
N TYR A 248 11.06 6.35 -6.47
CA TYR A 248 11.83 5.74 -5.36
C TYR A 248 12.89 6.70 -4.83
N THR A 249 13.63 7.33 -5.75
CA THR A 249 14.70 8.28 -5.39
C THR A 249 14.14 9.49 -4.64
N GLY A 250 12.93 9.95 -4.98
CA GLY A 250 12.27 11.06 -4.29
C GLY A 250 11.91 10.70 -2.85
N VAL A 251 11.25 9.55 -2.66
CA VAL A 251 10.94 9.00 -1.33
C VAL A 251 12.22 8.82 -0.52
N ASP A 252 13.25 8.21 -1.09
CA ASP A 252 14.52 7.96 -0.38
C ASP A 252 15.19 9.26 0.07
N THR A 253 15.19 10.28 -0.78
CA THR A 253 15.79 11.59 -0.50
C THR A 253 15.11 12.27 0.69
N VAL A 254 13.77 12.27 0.75
CA VAL A 254 13.02 12.86 1.87
C VAL A 254 13.29 12.13 3.19
N LEU A 255 13.51 10.82 3.12
CA LEU A 255 13.68 9.98 4.29
C LEU A 255 15.11 9.98 4.87
N ASN A 256 16.11 10.49 4.14
CA ASN A 256 17.48 10.68 4.63
C ASN A 256 17.58 12.00 5.44
#